data_AF-A0A3Q9IH91-F1
#
_entry.id   AF-A0A3Q9IH91-F1
#
_cell.length_a   1.000
_cell.length_b   1.000
_cell.length_c   1.000
_cell.angle_alpha   90.00
_cell.angle_beta   90.00
_cell.angle_gamma   90.00
#
_symmetry.space_group_name_H-M   'P 1'
#
loop_
_entity.id
_entity.type
_entity.pdbx_description
1 polymer ?
#
loop_
_entity_poly.entity_id
_entity_poly.type
_entity_poly.pdbx_seq_one_letter_code
_entity_poly.pdbx_strand_id
1 'polypeptide(L)'
;MSRRDASDLAQRLGRQAEAVCRHYLSSGRREGRYWLVGDVRNTPGRSMYVRLKDSPKGPAGKWTDAATGEHGDLLDVIRESCGLIDFKDVADEARTFLSMPASTPMPANPRQAPAPHGSPEAARRLIGMSQPITGTLVQSYLRERGITDLRGTGNLRFHPRCYYRPDEHSPTETWPAMIAAVTDLRDRITGAHRTWLDPRRRDKAPLDTPRRAMGDLLGNAVRFGTGGEVMAAGEGIETVLSVRQVLPDMPMLAALSAAHLAAILFPDTLRRLYVLRDDDPAGDGARDSLVERANAAGIEAIVISPQLGDFNEDLRTLGIDALRSQTRMQIGPQDVVRFMALVA
;
A
#
# COMPACT_ATOMS: atom_id res chain seq x y z
N MET A 1 -8.96 -49.87 17.67
CA MET A 1 -8.56 -49.38 16.34
C MET A 1 -7.07 -49.55 16.16
N SER A 2 -6.61 -49.80 14.94
CA SER A 2 -5.18 -49.95 14.67
C SER A 2 -4.50 -48.57 14.65
N ARG A 3 -3.21 -48.49 14.96
CA ARG A 3 -2.40 -47.25 14.85
C ARG A 3 -2.44 -46.64 13.44
N ARG A 4 -2.77 -47.45 12.42
CA ARG A 4 -2.94 -47.03 11.03
C ARG A 4 -4.23 -46.21 10.83
N ASP A 5 -5.30 -46.53 11.56
CA ASP A 5 -6.59 -45.83 11.42
C ASP A 5 -6.53 -44.40 11.98
N ALA A 6 -5.84 -44.20 13.10
CA ALA A 6 -5.62 -42.87 13.69
C ALA A 6 -4.72 -42.00 12.79
N SER A 7 -3.68 -42.58 12.21
CA SER A 7 -2.80 -41.87 11.28
C SER A 7 -3.51 -41.47 9.97
N ASP A 8 -4.41 -42.33 9.46
CA ASP A 8 -5.22 -42.01 8.28
C ASP A 8 -6.19 -40.85 8.57
N LEU A 9 -6.87 -40.90 9.73
CA LEU A 9 -7.75 -39.81 10.16
C LEU A 9 -7.00 -38.48 10.31
N ALA A 10 -5.83 -38.49 10.97
CA ALA A 10 -5.00 -37.28 11.11
C ALA A 10 -4.55 -36.73 9.75
N GLN A 11 -4.18 -37.60 8.79
CA GLN A 11 -3.79 -37.17 7.45
C GLN A 11 -4.97 -36.60 6.67
N ARG A 12 -6.15 -37.22 6.76
CA ARG A 12 -7.38 -36.73 6.12
C ARG A 12 -7.84 -35.39 6.69
N LEU A 13 -7.78 -35.23 8.01
CA LEU A 13 -8.00 -33.95 8.68
C LEU A 13 -6.98 -32.90 8.22
N GLY A 14 -5.70 -33.28 8.09
CA GLY A 14 -4.63 -32.40 7.62
C GLY A 14 -4.87 -31.83 6.22
N ARG A 15 -5.49 -32.61 5.31
CA ARG A 15 -5.89 -32.13 3.97
C ARG A 15 -6.99 -31.06 4.02
N GLN A 16 -7.73 -31.00 5.12
CA GLN A 16 -8.79 -30.03 5.38
C GLN A 16 -8.48 -29.16 6.61
N ALA A 17 -7.18 -28.96 6.93
CA ALA A 17 -6.76 -28.33 8.18
C ALA A 17 -7.41 -26.97 8.44
N GLU A 18 -7.59 -26.13 7.41
CA GLU A 18 -8.26 -24.84 7.58
C GLU A 18 -9.75 -24.98 7.93
N ALA A 19 -10.45 -25.97 7.36
CA ALA A 19 -11.84 -26.22 7.68
C ALA A 19 -11.99 -26.74 9.12
N VAL A 20 -11.08 -27.62 9.55
CA VAL A 20 -11.02 -28.12 10.94
C VAL A 20 -10.79 -26.95 11.90
N CYS A 21 -9.81 -26.08 11.62
CA CYS A 21 -9.54 -24.91 12.45
C CYS A 21 -10.73 -23.94 12.48
N ARG A 22 -11.43 -23.71 11.38
CA ARG A 22 -12.63 -22.85 11.38
C ARG A 22 -13.77 -23.42 12.23
N HIS A 23 -13.89 -24.73 12.28
CA HIS A 23 -14.96 -25.41 13.01
C HIS A 23 -14.67 -25.47 14.52
N TYR A 24 -13.48 -25.93 14.90
CA TYR A 24 -13.12 -26.19 16.30
C TYR A 24 -12.32 -25.05 16.95
N LEU A 25 -11.64 -24.20 16.16
CA LEU A 25 -10.78 -23.10 16.63
C LEU A 25 -11.28 -21.74 16.09
N SER A 26 -12.59 -21.48 16.22
CA SER A 26 -13.28 -20.31 15.65
C SER A 26 -12.82 -18.94 16.17
N SER A 27 -12.20 -18.88 17.36
CA SER A 27 -11.59 -17.67 17.93
C SER A 27 -10.25 -17.32 17.27
N GLY A 28 -9.69 -18.24 16.50
CA GLY A 28 -8.43 -18.05 15.79
C GLY A 28 -8.59 -17.40 14.42
N ARG A 29 -7.47 -17.12 13.76
CA ARG A 29 -7.44 -16.55 12.40
C ARG A 29 -6.33 -17.13 11.55
N ARG A 30 -6.53 -17.13 10.23
CA ARG A 30 -5.50 -17.51 9.27
C ARG A 30 -4.46 -16.40 9.12
N GLU A 31 -3.20 -16.74 9.34
CA GLU A 31 -2.05 -15.87 9.10
C GLU A 31 -1.03 -16.62 8.21
N GLY A 32 -0.96 -16.23 6.93
CA GLY A 32 -0.13 -16.91 5.94
C GLY A 32 -0.48 -18.39 5.78
N ARG A 33 0.45 -19.27 6.17
CA ARG A 33 0.32 -20.75 6.11
C ARG A 33 -0.12 -21.36 7.45
N TYR A 34 -0.43 -20.55 8.44
CA TYR A 34 -0.77 -20.99 9.79
C TYR A 34 -2.14 -20.46 10.22
N TRP A 35 -2.73 -21.12 11.21
CA TRP A 35 -3.89 -20.65 11.97
C TRP A 35 -3.43 -20.29 13.37
N LEU A 36 -3.58 -19.03 13.78
CA LEU A 36 -3.18 -18.56 15.10
C LEU A 36 -4.39 -18.54 16.04
N VAL A 37 -4.22 -19.07 17.24
CA VAL A 37 -5.23 -19.11 18.31
C VAL A 37 -4.54 -19.05 19.68
N GLY A 38 -5.27 -18.77 20.74
CA GLY A 38 -4.72 -18.70 22.10
C GLY A 38 -4.24 -20.06 22.60
N ASP A 39 -5.07 -21.08 22.46
CA ASP A 39 -4.73 -22.45 22.86
C ASP A 39 -5.61 -23.48 22.10
N VAL A 40 -5.36 -24.75 22.39
CA VAL A 40 -6.08 -25.90 21.81
C VAL A 40 -7.56 -25.95 22.21
N ARG A 41 -7.97 -25.18 23.23
CA ARG A 41 -9.35 -25.04 23.71
C ARG A 41 -10.08 -23.83 23.10
N ASN A 42 -9.53 -23.27 22.03
CA ASN A 42 -10.14 -22.17 21.27
C ASN A 42 -10.23 -20.84 22.06
N THR A 43 -9.33 -20.59 23.01
CA THR A 43 -9.25 -19.26 23.63
C THR A 43 -8.71 -18.22 22.64
N PRO A 44 -9.13 -16.94 22.72
CA PRO A 44 -8.57 -15.88 21.89
C PRO A 44 -7.09 -15.63 22.21
N GLY A 45 -6.23 -15.57 21.20
CA GLY A 45 -4.80 -15.32 21.39
C GLY A 45 -3.96 -15.65 20.15
N ARG A 46 -2.64 -15.79 20.35
CA ARG A 46 -1.66 -16.06 19.27
C ARG A 46 -0.54 -17.02 19.68
N SER A 47 -0.66 -17.66 20.83
CA SER A 47 0.34 -18.56 21.40
C SER A 47 0.42 -19.87 20.63
N MET A 48 -0.73 -20.41 20.21
CA MET A 48 -0.81 -21.64 19.46
C MET A 48 -0.95 -21.37 17.96
N TYR A 49 -0.15 -22.07 17.15
CA TYR A 49 -0.20 -22.02 15.70
C TYR A 49 -0.38 -23.41 15.10
N VAL A 50 -1.39 -23.55 14.22
CA VAL A 50 -1.67 -24.78 13.46
C VAL A 50 -1.21 -24.63 12.03
N ARG A 51 -0.50 -25.61 11.48
CA ARG A 51 -0.04 -25.58 10.10
C ARG A 51 -1.15 -25.98 9.14
N LEU A 52 -1.48 -25.12 8.19
CA LEU A 52 -2.58 -25.34 7.23
C LEU A 52 -2.14 -26.02 5.93
N LYS A 53 -0.85 -26.00 5.61
CA LYS A 53 -0.28 -26.59 4.39
C LYS A 53 1.02 -27.32 4.69
N ASP A 54 1.31 -28.35 3.91
CA ASP A 54 2.59 -29.05 3.98
C ASP A 54 3.76 -28.06 3.80
N SER A 55 4.83 -28.29 4.56
CA SER A 55 6.04 -27.47 4.49
C SER A 55 7.28 -28.32 4.70
N PRO A 56 8.49 -27.81 4.39
CA PRO A 56 9.74 -28.52 4.70
C PRO A 56 9.90 -28.90 6.17
N LYS A 57 9.18 -28.21 7.08
CA LYS A 57 9.19 -28.48 8.52
C LYS A 57 8.16 -29.56 8.93
N GLY A 58 7.52 -30.30 8.01
CA GLY A 58 6.48 -31.33 8.28
C GLY A 58 5.07 -31.14 7.65
N PRO A 59 4.15 -32.09 7.86
CA PRO A 59 2.83 -32.12 7.23
C PRO A 59 1.83 -31.09 7.80
N ALA A 60 0.79 -30.79 7.04
CA ALA A 60 -0.37 -30.01 7.49
C ALA A 60 -1.10 -30.68 8.67
N GLY A 61 -1.75 -29.89 9.52
CA GLY A 61 -2.50 -30.35 10.68
C GLY A 61 -1.69 -30.51 11.96
N LYS A 62 -0.38 -30.21 11.95
CA LYS A 62 0.43 -30.14 13.18
C LYS A 62 0.35 -28.77 13.82
N TRP A 63 0.22 -28.73 15.14
CA TRP A 63 0.18 -27.49 15.92
C TRP A 63 1.24 -27.44 16.99
N THR A 64 1.59 -26.24 17.40
CA THR A 64 2.52 -25.97 18.51
C THR A 64 2.08 -24.72 19.25
N ASP A 65 2.13 -24.76 20.57
CA ASP A 65 1.94 -23.63 21.45
C ASP A 65 3.30 -23.07 21.89
N ALA A 66 3.58 -21.81 21.54
CA ALA A 66 4.82 -21.13 21.86
C ALA A 66 4.92 -20.69 23.34
N ALA A 67 3.80 -20.57 24.04
CA ALA A 67 3.75 -20.19 25.46
C ALA A 67 3.97 -21.38 26.38
N THR A 68 3.42 -22.56 26.04
CA THR A 68 3.53 -23.78 26.88
C THR A 68 4.55 -24.79 26.35
N GLY A 69 4.93 -24.70 25.07
CA GLY A 69 5.78 -25.69 24.39
C GLY A 69 5.04 -26.97 23.98
N GLU A 70 3.74 -27.04 24.22
CA GLU A 70 2.91 -28.17 23.83
C GLU A 70 2.78 -28.25 22.30
N HIS A 71 2.60 -29.47 21.80
CA HIS A 71 2.46 -29.73 20.38
C HIS A 71 1.60 -30.97 20.16
N GLY A 72 0.93 -31.03 19.01
CA GLY A 72 0.02 -32.12 18.71
C GLY A 72 -0.50 -32.06 17.28
N ASP A 73 -1.61 -32.74 17.02
CA ASP A 73 -2.33 -32.67 15.75
C ASP A 73 -3.82 -32.35 15.89
N LEU A 74 -4.52 -32.41 14.76
CA LEU A 74 -5.93 -32.05 14.68
C LEU A 74 -6.85 -33.00 15.47
N LEU A 75 -6.42 -34.23 15.80
CA LEU A 75 -7.20 -35.07 16.72
C LEU A 75 -7.13 -34.54 18.15
N ASP A 76 -5.98 -33.99 18.56
CA ASP A 76 -5.85 -33.30 19.85
C ASP A 76 -6.71 -32.03 19.91
N VAL A 77 -6.79 -31.31 18.79
CA VAL A 77 -7.68 -30.14 18.67
C VAL A 77 -9.13 -30.54 18.91
N ILE A 78 -9.63 -31.56 18.19
CA ILE A 78 -11.02 -32.05 18.35
C ILE A 78 -11.26 -32.52 19.79
N ARG A 79 -10.32 -33.27 20.36
CA ARG A 79 -10.40 -33.79 21.72
C ARG A 79 -10.57 -32.66 22.75
N GLU A 80 -9.68 -31.66 22.71
CA GLU A 80 -9.67 -30.58 23.70
C GLU A 80 -10.78 -29.55 23.45
N SER A 81 -11.10 -29.21 22.20
CA SER A 81 -12.17 -28.24 21.90
C SER A 81 -13.56 -28.77 22.24
N CYS A 82 -13.78 -30.07 22.08
CA CYS A 82 -15.06 -30.72 22.36
C CYS A 82 -15.13 -31.33 23.76
N GLY A 83 -14.03 -31.26 24.55
CA GLY A 83 -13.96 -31.83 25.90
C GLY A 83 -14.11 -33.36 25.92
N LEU A 84 -13.70 -34.06 24.87
CA LEU A 84 -13.84 -35.50 24.73
C LEU A 84 -12.76 -36.23 25.53
N ILE A 85 -13.16 -37.28 26.25
CA ILE A 85 -12.26 -38.08 27.11
C ILE A 85 -11.84 -39.37 26.39
N ASP A 86 -12.79 -40.06 25.75
CA ASP A 86 -12.53 -41.31 25.06
C ASP A 86 -12.08 -41.10 23.62
N PHE A 87 -11.00 -41.79 23.21
CA PHE A 87 -10.47 -41.70 21.85
C PHE A 87 -11.46 -42.19 20.79
N LYS A 88 -12.40 -43.08 21.17
CA LYS A 88 -13.47 -43.53 20.27
C LYS A 88 -14.35 -42.35 19.85
N ASP A 89 -14.72 -41.49 20.80
CA ASP A 89 -15.56 -40.32 20.55
C ASP A 89 -14.81 -39.29 19.71
N VAL A 90 -13.50 -39.11 19.93
CA VAL A 90 -12.66 -38.25 19.09
C VAL A 90 -12.61 -38.76 17.65
N ALA A 91 -12.48 -40.08 17.45
CA ALA A 91 -12.46 -40.67 16.13
C ALA A 91 -13.84 -40.60 15.44
N ASP A 92 -14.92 -40.76 16.20
CA ASP A 92 -16.29 -40.65 15.69
C ASP A 92 -16.63 -39.20 15.33
N GLU A 93 -16.19 -38.22 16.11
CA GLU A 93 -16.31 -36.80 15.80
C GLU A 93 -15.47 -36.43 14.56
N ALA A 94 -14.22 -36.90 14.47
CA ALA A 94 -13.39 -36.70 13.28
C ALA A 94 -14.02 -37.31 12.03
N ARG A 95 -14.63 -38.50 12.13
CA ARG A 95 -15.39 -39.12 11.01
C ARG A 95 -16.63 -38.32 10.68
N THR A 96 -17.34 -37.82 11.69
CA THR A 96 -18.53 -36.98 11.52
C THR A 96 -18.16 -35.74 10.73
N PHE A 97 -17.13 -35.01 11.15
CA PHE A 97 -16.57 -33.87 10.43
C PHE A 97 -16.18 -34.22 8.99
N LEU A 98 -15.42 -35.30 8.79
CA LEU A 98 -14.99 -35.74 7.45
C LEU A 98 -16.13 -36.24 6.56
N SER A 99 -17.28 -36.57 7.14
CA SER A 99 -18.50 -37.01 6.45
C SER A 99 -19.53 -35.89 6.28
N MET A 100 -19.30 -34.71 6.88
CA MET A 100 -20.11 -33.54 6.58
C MET A 100 -19.96 -33.22 5.10
N PRO A 101 -21.06 -32.88 4.39
CA PRO A 101 -20.95 -32.36 3.03
C PRO A 101 -19.92 -31.25 3.08
N ALA A 102 -18.88 -31.33 2.25
CA ALA A 102 -17.86 -30.29 2.18
C ALA A 102 -18.63 -28.98 2.17
N SER A 103 -18.49 -28.16 3.21
CA SER A 103 -19.15 -26.86 3.27
C SER A 103 -18.79 -26.22 1.96
N THR A 104 -19.76 -26.21 1.03
CA THR A 104 -19.58 -25.62 -0.29
C THR A 104 -19.01 -24.28 0.06
N PRO A 105 -17.83 -23.88 -0.46
CA PRO A 105 -17.47 -22.48 -0.34
C PRO A 105 -18.73 -21.77 -0.80
N MET A 106 -19.42 -21.06 0.11
CA MET A 106 -20.53 -20.21 -0.28
C MET A 106 -20.03 -19.56 -1.55
N PRO A 107 -20.74 -19.67 -2.70
CA PRO A 107 -20.25 -19.09 -3.94
C PRO A 107 -19.81 -17.71 -3.51
N ALA A 108 -18.50 -17.49 -3.57
CA ALA A 108 -17.94 -16.28 -3.04
C ALA A 108 -18.70 -15.25 -3.84
N ASN A 109 -19.64 -14.57 -3.18
CA ASN A 109 -20.23 -13.37 -3.72
C ASN A 109 -19.00 -12.64 -4.27
N PRO A 110 -18.93 -12.22 -5.55
CA PRO A 110 -17.68 -11.71 -6.13
C PRO A 110 -17.16 -10.42 -5.45
N ARG A 111 -17.58 -10.15 -4.21
CA ARG A 111 -16.72 -9.75 -3.10
C ARG A 111 -15.53 -10.71 -2.95
N GLN A 112 -14.59 -10.54 -3.86
CA GLN A 112 -13.15 -10.71 -3.71
C GLN A 112 -12.78 -11.03 -2.26
N ALA A 113 -12.09 -12.17 -2.05
CA ALA A 113 -11.32 -12.39 -0.83
C ALA A 113 -10.65 -11.06 -0.43
N PRO A 114 -10.72 -10.61 0.84
CA PRO A 114 -10.12 -9.35 1.23
C PRO A 114 -8.70 -9.35 0.70
N ALA A 115 -8.48 -8.55 -0.35
CA ALA A 115 -7.20 -8.50 -1.00
C ALA A 115 -6.20 -8.16 0.11
N PRO A 116 -5.04 -8.85 0.18
CA PRO A 116 -4.09 -8.67 1.28
C PRO A 116 -3.92 -7.18 1.57
N HIS A 117 -3.91 -6.80 2.85
CA HIS A 117 -3.76 -5.41 3.24
C HIS A 117 -2.58 -4.81 2.47
N GLY A 118 -2.84 -3.78 1.66
CA GLY A 118 -1.80 -3.19 0.82
C GLY A 118 -1.73 -3.70 -0.63
N SER A 119 -2.70 -4.45 -1.14
CA SER A 119 -2.72 -4.94 -2.53
C SER A 119 -3.17 -3.90 -3.57
N PRO A 120 -2.81 -4.08 -4.85
CA PRO A 120 -3.31 -3.27 -5.96
C PRO A 120 -4.85 -3.25 -6.06
N GLU A 121 -5.54 -4.34 -5.74
CA GLU A 121 -7.00 -4.41 -5.74
C GLU A 121 -7.62 -3.52 -4.65
N ALA A 122 -7.02 -3.51 -3.46
CA ALA A 122 -7.43 -2.62 -2.38
C ALA A 122 -7.22 -1.14 -2.76
N ALA A 123 -6.13 -0.82 -3.46
CA ALA A 123 -5.88 0.51 -4.00
C ALA A 123 -6.94 0.92 -5.02
N ARG A 124 -7.24 0.06 -6.01
CA ARG A 124 -8.30 0.32 -7.01
C ARG A 124 -9.66 0.54 -6.37
N ARG A 125 -10.01 -0.26 -5.36
CA ARG A 125 -11.26 -0.08 -4.61
C ARG A 125 -11.28 1.25 -3.87
N LEU A 126 -10.18 1.63 -3.21
CA LEU A 126 -10.07 2.92 -2.52
C LEU A 126 -10.24 4.10 -3.50
N ILE A 127 -9.57 4.05 -4.66
CA ILE A 127 -9.73 5.06 -5.71
C ILE A 127 -11.17 5.11 -6.23
N GLY A 128 -11.79 3.95 -6.47
CA GLY A 128 -13.19 3.86 -6.91
C GLY A 128 -14.21 4.38 -5.89
N MET A 129 -13.89 4.32 -4.59
CA MET A 129 -14.70 4.89 -3.50
C MET A 129 -14.44 6.38 -3.27
N SER A 130 -13.51 7.00 -4.00
CA SER A 130 -13.09 8.38 -3.79
C SER A 130 -13.65 9.32 -4.86
N GLN A 131 -13.95 10.55 -4.47
CA GLN A 131 -14.54 11.57 -5.34
C GLN A 131 -13.48 12.54 -5.90
N PRO A 132 -13.79 13.34 -6.94
CA PRO A 132 -12.90 14.40 -7.39
C PRO A 132 -12.55 15.41 -6.29
N ILE A 133 -11.39 16.08 -6.39
CA ILE A 133 -10.91 17.01 -5.35
C ILE A 133 -11.58 18.39 -5.39
N THR A 134 -12.22 18.76 -6.50
CA THR A 134 -12.88 20.06 -6.66
C THR A 134 -14.02 20.23 -5.64
N GLY A 135 -14.04 21.36 -4.93
CA GLY A 135 -15.02 21.66 -3.89
C GLY A 135 -14.80 20.89 -2.59
N THR A 136 -13.64 20.25 -2.40
CA THR A 136 -13.35 19.42 -1.22
C THR A 136 -12.26 20.00 -0.32
N LEU A 137 -12.07 19.37 0.85
CA LEU A 137 -10.97 19.70 1.77
C LEU A 137 -9.59 19.59 1.10
N VAL A 138 -9.42 18.71 0.11
CA VAL A 138 -8.14 18.57 -0.62
C VAL A 138 -7.85 19.82 -1.43
N GLN A 139 -8.85 20.41 -2.10
CA GLN A 139 -8.66 21.66 -2.82
C GLN A 139 -8.29 22.80 -1.86
N SER A 140 -8.96 22.89 -0.69
CA SER A 140 -8.61 23.89 0.32
C SER A 140 -7.20 23.68 0.86
N TYR A 141 -6.79 22.44 1.12
CA TYR A 141 -5.45 22.06 1.56
C TYR A 141 -4.38 22.47 0.54
N LEU A 142 -4.56 22.14 -0.74
CA LEU A 142 -3.63 22.51 -1.80
C LEU A 142 -3.56 24.02 -2.01
N ARG A 143 -4.70 24.72 -1.90
CA ARG A 143 -4.73 26.19 -1.99
C ARG A 143 -3.95 26.86 -0.86
N GLU A 144 -4.05 26.36 0.38
CA GLU A 144 -3.26 26.84 1.53
C GLU A 144 -1.75 26.62 1.33
N ARG A 145 -1.40 25.66 0.47
CA ARG A 145 -0.04 25.34 0.04
C ARG A 145 0.42 26.18 -1.16
N GLY A 146 -0.36 27.17 -1.60
CA GLY A 146 -0.08 27.97 -2.81
C GLY A 146 -0.38 27.26 -4.14
N ILE A 147 -0.83 26.01 -4.10
CA ILE A 147 -1.13 25.20 -5.29
C ILE A 147 -2.57 25.48 -5.69
N THR A 148 -2.75 26.33 -6.70
CA THR A 148 -4.06 26.86 -7.12
C THR A 148 -4.50 26.35 -8.49
N ASP A 149 -3.55 26.13 -9.42
CA ASP A 149 -3.84 25.43 -10.67
C ASP A 149 -3.91 23.92 -10.43
N LEU A 150 -5.12 23.38 -10.55
CA LEU A 150 -5.43 21.96 -10.36
C LEU A 150 -5.73 21.24 -11.66
N ARG A 151 -5.51 21.86 -12.83
CA ARG A 151 -5.71 21.21 -14.13
C ARG A 151 -4.81 19.97 -14.23
N GLY A 152 -5.33 18.88 -14.79
CA GLY A 152 -4.55 17.63 -14.94
C GLY A 152 -4.26 16.86 -13.64
N THR A 153 -4.91 17.19 -12.52
CA THR A 153 -4.77 16.48 -11.24
C THR A 153 -5.78 15.35 -11.04
N GLY A 154 -6.31 14.76 -12.12
CA GLY A 154 -7.35 13.71 -12.05
C GLY A 154 -6.96 12.43 -11.29
N ASN A 155 -5.65 12.23 -11.08
CA ASN A 155 -5.08 11.17 -10.26
C ASN A 155 -5.11 11.49 -8.75
N LEU A 156 -5.51 12.70 -8.36
CA LEU A 156 -5.85 13.03 -6.98
C LEU A 156 -7.35 12.94 -6.78
N ARG A 157 -7.74 12.29 -5.70
CA ARG A 157 -9.12 12.08 -5.27
C ARG A 157 -9.25 12.44 -3.79
N PHE A 158 -10.49 12.55 -3.34
CA PHE A 158 -10.83 12.81 -1.96
C PHE A 158 -11.68 11.67 -1.39
N HIS A 159 -11.37 11.23 -0.18
CA HIS A 159 -12.20 10.30 0.57
C HIS A 159 -12.52 10.89 1.96
N PRO A 160 -13.79 11.18 2.29
CA PRO A 160 -14.14 11.90 3.52
C PRO A 160 -13.97 11.09 4.81
N ARG A 161 -13.99 9.76 4.73
CA ARG A 161 -13.91 8.84 5.88
C ARG A 161 -12.88 7.73 5.67
N CYS A 162 -11.66 8.09 5.29
CA CYS A 162 -10.59 7.13 5.01
C CYS A 162 -10.08 6.50 6.30
N TYR A 163 -9.99 5.17 6.32
CA TYR A 163 -9.52 4.43 7.49
C TYR A 163 -8.07 4.70 7.79
N TYR A 164 -7.78 5.04 9.05
CA TYR A 164 -6.46 5.12 9.64
C TYR A 164 -6.38 4.13 10.80
N ARG A 165 -5.23 3.48 10.95
CA ARG A 165 -4.97 2.60 12.09
C ARG A 165 -3.50 2.79 12.48
N PRO A 166 -3.19 3.37 13.66
CA PRO A 166 -1.81 3.64 14.09
C PRO A 166 -0.92 2.40 13.94
N ASP A 167 -1.34 1.29 14.51
CA ASP A 167 -0.71 -0.04 14.43
C ASP A 167 -1.77 -1.14 14.33
N GLU A 168 -1.36 -2.39 14.18
CA GLU A 168 -2.28 -3.51 13.93
C GLU A 168 -3.29 -3.78 15.07
N HIS A 169 -2.96 -3.40 16.31
CA HIS A 169 -3.75 -3.62 17.51
C HIS A 169 -4.60 -2.40 17.92
N SER A 170 -4.31 -1.23 17.34
CA SER A 170 -5.09 -0.02 17.59
C SER A 170 -6.48 -0.04 16.93
N PRO A 171 -7.48 0.65 17.51
CA PRO A 171 -8.79 0.79 16.88
C PRO A 171 -8.67 1.51 15.54
N THR A 172 -9.61 1.21 14.62
CA THR A 172 -9.64 1.89 13.32
C THR A 172 -10.36 3.22 13.45
N GLU A 173 -9.67 4.29 13.11
CA GLU A 173 -10.20 5.64 13.04
C GLU A 173 -10.57 6.01 11.60
N THR A 174 -11.38 7.06 11.44
CA THR A 174 -11.73 7.59 10.11
C THR A 174 -11.38 9.06 10.00
N TRP A 175 -10.61 9.40 8.97
CA TRP A 175 -10.16 10.77 8.72
C TRP A 175 -10.40 11.14 7.24
N PRO A 176 -10.68 12.40 6.91
CA PRO A 176 -10.69 12.83 5.52
C PRO A 176 -9.28 12.71 4.93
N ALA A 177 -9.17 12.29 3.67
CA ALA A 177 -7.87 12.06 3.05
C ALA A 177 -7.84 12.47 1.57
N MET A 178 -6.71 13.03 1.17
CA MET A 178 -6.29 13.06 -0.24
C MET A 178 -5.79 11.67 -0.60
N ILE A 179 -6.35 11.11 -1.68
CA ILE A 179 -5.96 9.82 -2.22
C ILE A 179 -5.32 10.06 -3.58
N ALA A 180 -4.05 9.70 -3.74
CA ALA A 180 -3.34 9.79 -5.01
C ALA A 180 -3.22 8.40 -5.65
N ALA A 181 -3.66 8.26 -6.89
CA ALA A 181 -3.51 7.05 -7.67
C ALA A 181 -2.06 6.87 -8.12
N VAL A 182 -1.48 5.71 -7.85
CA VAL A 182 -0.17 5.31 -8.34
C VAL A 182 -0.38 4.43 -9.55
N THR A 183 0.28 4.76 -10.67
CA THR A 183 0.11 4.06 -11.94
C THR A 183 1.42 3.60 -12.56
N ASP A 184 1.32 2.53 -13.35
CA ASP A 184 2.37 2.13 -14.28
C ASP A 184 2.44 3.07 -15.49
N LEU A 185 3.31 2.75 -16.45
CA LEU A 185 3.47 3.50 -17.71
C LEU A 185 2.29 3.34 -18.67
N ARG A 186 1.35 2.43 -18.39
CA ARG A 186 0.15 2.16 -19.19
C ARG A 186 -1.12 2.66 -18.50
N ASP A 187 -0.97 3.60 -17.56
CA ASP A 187 -2.02 4.21 -16.75
C ASP A 187 -2.86 3.21 -15.92
N ARG A 188 -2.34 2.00 -15.68
CA ARG A 188 -3.01 1.04 -14.80
C ARG A 188 -2.72 1.41 -13.36
N ILE A 189 -3.77 1.50 -12.54
CA ILE A 189 -3.64 1.70 -11.10
C ILE A 189 -2.97 0.47 -10.49
N THR A 190 -1.76 0.67 -9.96
CA THR A 190 -0.96 -0.32 -9.24
C THR A 190 -1.00 -0.11 -7.73
N GLY A 191 -1.26 1.13 -7.29
CA GLY A 191 -1.28 1.49 -5.89
C GLY A 191 -2.04 2.78 -5.59
N ALA A 192 -2.05 3.16 -4.32
CA ALA A 192 -2.64 4.40 -3.85
C ALA A 192 -1.85 4.98 -2.68
N HIS A 193 -1.69 6.29 -2.65
CA HIS A 193 -1.12 7.03 -1.54
C HIS A 193 -2.21 7.80 -0.80
N ARG A 194 -2.25 7.68 0.53
CA ARG A 194 -3.16 8.42 1.40
C ARG A 194 -2.39 9.51 2.11
N THR A 195 -2.88 10.74 2.04
CA THR A 195 -2.52 11.83 2.96
C THR A 195 -3.77 12.18 3.75
N TRP A 196 -3.80 11.83 5.03
CA TRP A 196 -4.92 12.22 5.90
C TRP A 196 -4.82 13.71 6.23
N LEU A 197 -5.96 14.38 6.25
CA LEU A 197 -6.07 15.83 6.43
C LEU A 197 -6.84 16.15 7.72
N ASP A 198 -6.47 17.26 8.35
CA ASP A 198 -7.21 17.83 9.46
C ASP A 198 -8.43 18.62 8.90
N PRO A 199 -9.67 18.22 9.23
CA PRO A 199 -10.86 18.92 8.75
C PRO A 199 -11.00 20.36 9.28
N ARG A 200 -10.26 20.73 10.33
CA ARG A 200 -10.30 22.04 10.98
C ARG A 200 -9.11 22.93 10.58
N ARG A 201 -7.93 22.35 10.40
CA ARG A 201 -6.67 23.11 10.22
C ARG A 201 -6.21 23.27 8.77
N ARG A 202 -6.90 22.67 7.79
CA ARG A 202 -6.49 22.67 6.37
C ARG A 202 -5.02 22.26 6.18
N ASP A 203 -4.53 21.37 7.04
CA ASP A 203 -3.20 20.76 6.96
C ASP A 203 -3.32 19.24 7.06
N LYS A 204 -2.20 18.53 7.09
CA LYS A 204 -2.15 17.11 7.39
C LYS A 204 -2.78 16.84 8.76
N ALA A 205 -3.43 15.69 8.88
CA ALA A 205 -4.00 15.25 10.15
C ALA A 205 -2.90 15.12 11.21
N PRO A 206 -3.18 15.44 12.49
CA PRO A 206 -2.23 15.34 13.60
C PRO A 206 -2.04 13.87 14.02
N LEU A 207 -1.50 13.07 13.12
CA LEU A 207 -1.25 11.63 13.27
C LEU A 207 0.25 11.39 13.18
N ASP A 208 0.76 10.36 13.87
CA ASP A 208 2.19 10.01 13.83
C ASP A 208 2.69 9.75 12.40
N THR A 209 1.87 9.08 11.60
CA THR A 209 2.16 8.79 10.18
C THR A 209 1.00 9.27 9.30
N PRO A 210 0.94 10.58 8.97
CA PRO A 210 -0.19 11.16 8.25
C PRO A 210 -0.19 10.83 6.75
N ARG A 211 0.77 10.01 6.30
CA ARG A 211 0.95 9.56 4.92
C ARG A 211 1.20 8.07 4.89
N ARG A 212 0.45 7.31 4.07
CA ARG A 212 0.71 5.88 3.83
C ARG A 212 0.34 5.46 2.43
N ALA A 213 1.23 4.73 1.79
CA ALA A 213 0.99 4.11 0.49
C ALA A 213 0.51 2.65 0.62
N MET A 214 -0.05 2.11 -0.46
CA MET A 214 -0.44 0.71 -0.64
C MET A 214 -0.36 0.32 -2.11
N GLY A 215 -0.24 -0.97 -2.39
CA GLY A 215 -0.15 -1.56 -3.72
C GLY A 215 1.30 -1.70 -4.18
N ASP A 216 1.46 -1.89 -5.50
CA ASP A 216 2.76 -2.06 -6.13
C ASP A 216 3.32 -0.69 -6.51
N LEU A 217 4.23 -0.17 -5.69
CA LEU A 217 4.79 1.17 -5.83
C LEU A 217 6.11 1.19 -6.60
N LEU A 218 6.88 0.09 -6.56
CA LEU A 218 8.20 0.02 -7.19
C LEU A 218 8.09 0.25 -8.70
N GLY A 219 8.83 1.25 -9.22
CA GLY A 219 8.78 1.63 -10.63
C GLY A 219 7.57 2.47 -11.04
N ASN A 220 6.59 2.65 -10.15
CA ASN A 220 5.34 3.35 -10.41
C ASN A 220 5.31 4.68 -9.66
N ALA A 221 4.41 5.58 -10.06
CA ALA A 221 4.33 6.92 -9.45
C ALA A 221 2.93 7.52 -9.58
N VAL A 222 2.68 8.60 -8.84
CA VAL A 222 1.54 9.48 -9.10
C VAL A 222 1.91 10.39 -10.26
N ARG A 223 1.21 10.27 -11.39
CA ARG A 223 1.55 11.00 -12.62
C ARG A 223 0.60 12.19 -12.85
N PHE A 224 1.15 13.30 -13.31
CA PHE A 224 0.45 14.53 -13.66
C PHE A 224 0.78 14.89 -15.11
N GLY A 225 -0.20 14.77 -15.99
CA GLY A 225 0.03 14.82 -17.44
C GLY A 225 0.51 13.49 -18.01
N THR A 226 0.43 13.36 -19.33
CA THR A 226 0.87 12.18 -20.08
C THR A 226 2.31 12.35 -20.53
N GLY A 227 3.09 11.27 -20.58
CA GLY A 227 4.52 11.28 -20.88
C GLY A 227 4.93 12.05 -22.15
N GLY A 228 6.23 12.23 -22.33
CA GLY A 228 6.80 12.93 -23.48
C GLY A 228 8.31 12.78 -23.50
N GLU A 229 8.96 13.57 -24.34
CA GLU A 229 10.43 13.60 -24.44
C GLU A 229 11.08 14.28 -23.24
N VAL A 230 10.32 15.11 -22.51
CA VAL A 230 10.78 15.87 -21.34
C VAL A 230 9.78 15.69 -20.22
N MET A 231 10.25 15.40 -19.02
CA MET A 231 9.41 15.29 -17.83
C MET A 231 10.16 15.71 -16.56
N ALA A 232 9.43 15.94 -15.47
CA ALA A 232 10.01 16.10 -14.14
C ALA A 232 9.59 14.99 -13.17
N ALA A 233 10.41 14.70 -12.17
CA ALA A 233 10.13 13.73 -11.12
C ALA A 233 10.60 14.25 -9.77
N GLY A 234 9.78 14.11 -8.73
CA GLY A 234 10.13 14.44 -7.36
C GLY A 234 9.54 13.44 -6.36
N GLU A 235 9.90 13.57 -5.09
CA GLU A 235 9.40 12.68 -4.04
C GLU A 235 7.96 13.04 -3.64
N GLY A 236 7.73 14.31 -3.30
CA GLY A 236 6.46 14.80 -2.77
C GLY A 236 5.43 15.16 -3.83
N ILE A 237 4.15 14.91 -3.54
CA ILE A 237 3.03 15.42 -4.36
C ILE A 237 3.03 16.95 -4.34
N GLU A 238 3.21 17.54 -3.16
CA GLU A 238 3.22 19.00 -2.97
C GLU A 238 4.42 19.65 -3.66
N THR A 239 5.61 19.05 -3.58
CA THR A 239 6.83 19.46 -4.30
C THR A 239 6.57 19.54 -5.82
N VAL A 240 6.11 18.44 -6.40
CA VAL A 240 5.84 18.33 -7.84
C VAL A 240 4.77 19.32 -8.29
N LEU A 241 3.68 19.43 -7.53
CA LEU A 241 2.60 20.37 -7.87
C LEU A 241 3.00 21.84 -7.73
N SER A 242 3.94 22.16 -6.83
CA SER A 242 4.47 23.52 -6.68
C SER A 242 5.21 23.95 -7.95
N VAL A 243 6.13 23.12 -8.45
CA VAL A 243 6.85 23.38 -9.70
C VAL A 243 5.88 23.41 -10.89
N ARG A 244 4.84 22.58 -10.88
CA ARG A 244 3.81 22.58 -11.91
C ARG A 244 2.98 23.87 -11.95
N GLN A 245 2.98 24.71 -10.91
CA GLN A 245 2.36 26.05 -10.99
C GLN A 245 3.08 26.97 -11.99
N VAL A 246 4.36 26.73 -12.26
CA VAL A 246 5.17 27.53 -13.20
C VAL A 246 5.50 26.79 -14.50
N LEU A 247 5.22 25.49 -14.55
CA LEU A 247 5.40 24.59 -15.70
C LEU A 247 4.14 23.71 -15.91
N PRO A 248 2.96 24.31 -16.18
CA PRO A 248 1.66 23.61 -16.10
C PRO A 248 1.51 22.42 -17.07
N ASP A 249 2.16 22.51 -18.23
CA ASP A 249 2.04 21.53 -19.32
C ASP A 249 3.20 20.51 -19.34
N MET A 250 4.21 20.67 -18.48
CA MET A 250 5.27 19.67 -18.35
C MET A 250 4.72 18.42 -17.65
N PRO A 251 4.87 17.22 -18.23
CA PRO A 251 4.53 15.98 -17.53
C PRO A 251 5.39 15.81 -16.29
N MET A 252 4.79 15.51 -15.16
CA MET A 252 5.52 15.31 -13.91
C MET A 252 5.04 14.10 -13.14
N LEU A 253 5.88 13.56 -12.26
CA LEU A 253 5.48 12.51 -11.32
C LEU A 253 5.97 12.74 -9.91
N ALA A 254 5.18 12.27 -8.95
CA ALA A 254 5.55 12.17 -7.54
C ALA A 254 5.75 10.69 -7.19
N ALA A 255 6.97 10.34 -6.78
CA ALA A 255 7.37 8.97 -6.49
C ALA A 255 7.06 8.53 -5.05
N LEU A 256 6.67 9.45 -4.17
CA LEU A 256 6.21 9.25 -2.79
C LEU A 256 7.32 8.96 -1.76
N SER A 257 8.54 8.64 -2.19
CA SER A 257 9.75 8.63 -1.36
C SER A 257 11.03 8.58 -2.21
N ALA A 258 12.17 8.91 -1.61
CA ALA A 258 13.51 8.78 -2.19
C ALA A 258 13.75 7.42 -2.85
N ALA A 259 13.47 6.32 -2.15
CA ALA A 259 13.67 4.96 -2.66
C ALA A 259 12.83 4.67 -3.92
N HIS A 260 11.58 5.14 -3.95
CA HIS A 260 10.73 4.96 -5.13
C HIS A 260 11.14 5.91 -6.27
N LEU A 261 11.61 7.11 -5.95
CA LEU A 261 12.14 8.07 -6.92
C LEU A 261 13.32 7.48 -7.69
N ALA A 262 14.26 6.85 -6.97
CA ALA A 262 15.40 6.14 -7.58
C ALA A 262 14.96 4.98 -8.51
N ALA A 263 13.77 4.42 -8.28
CA ALA A 263 13.30 3.22 -8.96
C ALA A 263 12.32 3.46 -10.12
N ILE A 264 11.83 4.69 -10.34
CA ILE A 264 10.77 4.99 -11.33
C ILE A 264 11.02 4.40 -12.72
N LEU A 265 9.99 3.92 -13.41
CA LEU A 265 10.17 3.50 -14.80
C LEU A 265 10.10 4.69 -15.75
N PHE A 266 11.01 4.72 -16.72
CA PHE A 266 11.06 5.73 -17.77
C PHE A 266 10.18 5.31 -18.96
N PRO A 267 9.37 6.23 -19.52
CA PRO A 267 8.78 6.02 -20.84
C PRO A 267 9.87 5.90 -21.91
N ASP A 268 9.66 5.04 -22.91
CA ASP A 268 10.62 4.85 -24.02
C ASP A 268 10.90 6.12 -24.82
N THR A 269 9.98 7.08 -24.79
CA THR A 269 10.10 8.38 -25.46
C THR A 269 10.95 9.38 -24.71
N LEU A 270 11.29 9.12 -23.44
CA LEU A 270 11.93 10.09 -22.57
C LEU A 270 13.37 10.37 -23.03
N ARG A 271 13.71 11.66 -23.12
CA ARG A 271 15.04 12.15 -23.51
C ARG A 271 15.66 13.03 -22.43
N ARG A 272 14.85 13.76 -21.67
CA ARG A 272 15.30 14.61 -20.57
C ARG A 272 14.44 14.46 -19.33
N LEU A 273 15.07 14.25 -18.19
CA LEU A 273 14.45 14.14 -16.88
C LEU A 273 14.93 15.28 -15.97
N TYR A 274 14.00 16.11 -15.52
CA TYR A 274 14.24 17.04 -14.43
C TYR A 274 13.98 16.37 -13.09
N VAL A 275 15.00 16.28 -12.24
CA VAL A 275 14.89 15.71 -10.90
C VAL A 275 14.66 16.84 -9.91
N LEU A 276 13.43 16.93 -9.39
CA LEU A 276 13.04 17.88 -8.35
C LEU A 276 13.52 17.34 -7.01
N ARG A 277 14.60 17.93 -6.50
CA ARG A 277 15.27 17.49 -5.29
C ARG A 277 14.92 18.43 -4.15
N ASP A 278 14.32 17.93 -3.08
CA ASP A 278 14.18 18.68 -1.82
C ASP A 278 15.57 18.76 -1.13
N ASP A 279 15.82 19.83 -0.35
CA ASP A 279 17.11 20.06 0.32
C ASP A 279 17.22 19.24 1.61
N ASP A 280 17.21 17.91 1.46
CA ASP A 280 17.51 16.97 2.53
C ASP A 280 18.69 16.03 2.19
N PRO A 281 19.49 15.60 3.20
CA PRO A 281 20.60 14.67 2.97
C PRO A 281 20.17 13.24 2.60
N ALA A 282 18.92 12.86 2.89
CA ALA A 282 18.43 11.51 2.62
C ALA A 282 18.17 11.28 1.11
N GLY A 283 17.88 12.34 0.37
CA GLY A 283 17.63 12.34 -1.07
C GLY A 283 18.88 12.25 -1.95
N ASP A 284 20.08 12.49 -1.41
CA ASP A 284 21.33 12.52 -2.21
C ASP A 284 21.61 11.19 -2.93
N GLY A 285 21.56 10.07 -2.19
CA GLY A 285 21.83 8.75 -2.78
C GLY A 285 20.75 8.30 -3.77
N ALA A 286 19.49 8.70 -3.55
CA ALA A 286 18.39 8.41 -4.45
C ALA A 286 18.50 9.20 -5.75
N ARG A 287 18.87 10.48 -5.67
CA ARG A 287 19.20 11.33 -6.81
C ARG A 287 20.33 10.71 -7.64
N ASP A 288 21.43 10.35 -7.00
CA ASP A 288 22.61 9.83 -7.71
C ASP A 288 22.28 8.53 -8.44
N SER A 289 21.60 7.60 -7.75
CA SER A 289 21.10 6.36 -8.36
C SER A 289 20.16 6.62 -9.56
N LEU A 290 19.29 7.63 -9.44
CA LEU A 290 18.36 7.99 -10.52
C LEU A 290 19.10 8.56 -11.74
N VAL A 291 20.06 9.48 -11.49
CA VAL A 291 20.88 10.13 -12.53
C VAL A 291 21.73 9.09 -13.27
N GLU A 292 22.41 8.20 -12.54
CA GLU A 292 23.20 7.11 -13.13
C GLU A 292 22.34 6.24 -14.04
N ARG A 293 21.15 5.84 -13.56
CA ARG A 293 20.24 4.97 -14.32
C ARG A 293 19.61 5.67 -15.52
N ALA A 294 19.33 6.97 -15.42
CA ALA A 294 18.86 7.79 -16.53
C ALA A 294 19.96 7.93 -17.62
N ASN A 295 21.19 8.24 -17.21
CA ASN A 295 22.33 8.34 -18.12
C ASN A 295 22.61 7.00 -18.82
N ALA A 296 22.54 5.88 -18.10
CA ALA A 296 22.69 4.55 -18.68
C ALA A 296 21.59 4.22 -19.72
N ALA A 297 20.41 4.84 -19.60
CA ALA A 297 19.31 4.74 -20.57
C ALA A 297 19.39 5.80 -21.69
N GLY A 298 20.44 6.64 -21.73
CA GLY A 298 20.58 7.72 -22.70
C GLY A 298 19.63 8.90 -22.47
N ILE A 299 19.18 9.10 -21.23
CA ILE A 299 18.30 10.19 -20.80
C ILE A 299 19.13 11.24 -20.09
N GLU A 300 19.05 12.48 -20.54
CA GLU A 300 19.69 13.63 -19.89
C GLU A 300 19.00 13.92 -18.56
N ALA A 301 19.66 13.66 -17.44
CA ALA A 301 19.13 13.97 -16.11
C ALA A 301 19.68 15.30 -15.58
N ILE A 302 18.80 16.24 -15.26
CA ILE A 302 19.13 17.57 -14.74
C ILE A 302 18.46 17.76 -13.38
N VAL A 303 19.24 18.08 -12.35
CA VAL A 303 18.72 18.31 -11.00
C VAL A 303 18.27 19.75 -10.88
N ILE A 304 17.07 19.96 -10.34
CA ILE A 304 16.53 21.27 -9.97
C ILE A 304 16.38 21.29 -8.45
N SER A 305 16.89 22.34 -7.81
CA SER A 305 16.83 22.55 -6.38
C SER A 305 15.95 23.76 -6.00
N PRO A 306 15.26 23.70 -4.86
CA PRO A 306 14.62 24.87 -4.25
C PRO A 306 15.66 25.86 -3.72
N GLN A 307 15.23 27.06 -3.36
CA GLN A 307 16.04 28.04 -2.64
C GLN A 307 16.02 27.83 -1.13
N LEU A 308 14.89 27.39 -0.59
CA LEU A 308 14.68 27.02 0.80
C LEU A 308 14.75 25.49 0.95
N GLY A 309 13.99 24.89 1.87
CA GLY A 309 14.03 23.45 2.12
C GLY A 309 13.34 22.62 1.04
N ASP A 310 12.19 23.07 0.55
CA ASP A 310 11.44 22.36 -0.50
C ASP A 310 10.72 23.34 -1.44
N PHE A 311 10.32 22.86 -2.63
CA PHE A 311 9.64 23.71 -3.62
C PHE A 311 8.27 24.23 -3.16
N ASN A 312 7.62 23.55 -2.21
CA ASN A 312 6.37 24.04 -1.62
C ASN A 312 6.62 25.17 -0.61
N GLU A 313 7.73 25.12 0.12
CA GLU A 313 8.20 26.21 0.97
C GLU A 313 8.54 27.44 0.12
N ASP A 314 9.29 27.27 -0.97
CA ASP A 314 9.57 28.35 -1.93
C ASP A 314 8.28 29.01 -2.44
N LEU A 315 7.32 28.20 -2.89
CA LEU A 315 6.04 28.71 -3.40
C LEU A 315 5.26 29.51 -2.35
N ARG A 316 5.27 29.05 -1.09
CA ARG A 316 4.50 29.66 -0.01
C ARG A 316 5.16 30.91 0.57
N THR A 317 6.49 30.92 0.65
CA THR A 317 7.27 31.96 1.33
C THR A 317 7.77 33.02 0.36
N LEU A 318 8.27 32.60 -0.80
CA LEU A 318 8.86 33.51 -1.82
C LEU A 318 7.86 33.89 -2.92
N GLY A 319 6.81 33.07 -3.10
CA GLY A 319 5.74 33.32 -4.06
C GLY A 319 6.04 32.80 -5.47
N ILE A 320 5.02 32.85 -6.33
CA ILE A 320 5.05 32.23 -7.66
C ILE A 320 6.08 32.86 -8.61
N ASP A 321 6.31 34.17 -8.53
CA ASP A 321 7.25 34.88 -9.41
C ASP A 321 8.70 34.56 -9.10
N ALA A 322 9.03 34.41 -7.81
CA ALA A 322 10.34 33.94 -7.36
C ALA A 322 10.56 32.49 -7.82
N LEU A 323 9.61 31.60 -7.55
CA LEU A 323 9.67 30.20 -8.00
C LEU A 323 9.85 30.09 -9.52
N ARG A 324 9.10 30.89 -10.29
CA ARG A 324 9.20 30.94 -11.76
C ARG A 324 10.60 31.36 -12.21
N SER A 325 11.11 32.45 -11.64
CA SER A 325 12.42 33.00 -11.98
C SER A 325 13.53 31.99 -11.69
N GLN A 326 13.47 31.33 -10.54
CA GLN A 326 14.46 30.31 -10.15
C GLN A 326 14.39 29.06 -11.00
N THR A 327 13.19 28.54 -11.24
CA THR A 327 13.00 27.37 -12.10
C THR A 327 13.49 27.66 -13.52
N ARG A 328 13.27 28.88 -14.05
CA ARG A 328 13.69 29.29 -15.39
C ARG A 328 15.21 29.20 -15.59
N MET A 329 15.98 29.50 -14.55
CA MET A 329 17.45 29.46 -14.60
C MET A 329 18.02 28.04 -14.58
N GLN A 330 17.22 27.05 -14.15
CA GLN A 330 17.66 25.67 -13.94
C GLN A 330 17.18 24.71 -15.04
N ILE A 331 16.27 25.13 -15.92
CA ILE A 331 15.79 24.33 -17.05
C ILE A 331 16.38 24.81 -18.38
N GLY A 332 16.35 23.92 -19.38
CA GLY A 332 16.93 24.18 -20.69
C GLY A 332 16.15 25.28 -21.42
N PRO A 333 16.82 26.16 -22.20
CA PRO A 333 16.14 27.28 -22.88
C PRO A 333 14.96 26.85 -23.76
N GLN A 334 15.07 25.69 -24.41
CA GLN A 334 13.99 25.12 -25.24
C GLN A 334 12.77 24.73 -24.39
N ASP A 335 12.99 24.23 -23.17
CA ASP A 335 11.94 23.81 -22.25
C ASP A 335 11.29 24.99 -21.53
N VAL A 336 12.02 26.09 -21.32
CA VAL A 336 11.42 27.38 -20.90
C VAL A 336 10.37 27.81 -21.92
N VAL A 337 10.72 27.83 -23.20
CA VAL A 337 9.80 28.24 -24.27
C VAL A 337 8.62 27.27 -24.36
N ARG A 338 8.86 25.97 -24.22
CA ARG A 338 7.82 24.94 -24.34
C ARG A 338 6.82 24.92 -23.18
N PHE A 339 7.29 25.10 -21.95
CA PHE A 339 6.48 24.81 -20.75
C PHE A 339 6.20 26.02 -19.85
N MET A 340 6.95 27.13 -19.98
CA MET A 340 6.68 28.36 -19.21
C MET A 340 5.94 29.43 -20.03
N ALA A 341 6.01 29.40 -21.36
CA ALA A 341 5.62 30.53 -22.21
C ALA A 341 4.10 30.77 -22.36
N LEU A 342 3.24 30.08 -21.60
CA LEU A 342 1.77 30.20 -21.69
C LEU A 342 1.11 30.81 -20.45
N VAL A 343 1.85 31.55 -19.63
CA VAL A 343 1.26 32.34 -18.53
C VAL A 343 1.38 33.83 -18.86
N ALA A 344 0.73 34.25 -19.95
CA ALA A 344 0.50 35.64 -20.31
C ALA A 344 -0.98 35.98 -20.14
#